data_AF-A0A1D7VYH8-F1
#
_entry.id   AF-A0A1D7VYH8-F1
#
_cell.length_a   1.000
_cell.length_b   1.000
_cell.length_c   1.000
_cell.angle_alpha   90.00
_cell.angle_beta   90.00
_cell.angle_gamma   90.00
#
_symmetry.space_group_name_H-M   'P 1'
#
loop_
_entity.id
_entity.type
_entity.pdbx_description
1 polymer ?
#
loop_
_entity_poly.entity_id
_entity_poly.type
_entity_poly.pdbx_seq_one_letter_code
_entity_poly.pdbx_strand_id
1 'polypeptide(L)'
;MLPIILREVEVTGIVDITPNMRRLTVAGDQLAAGGVGEAARPAFRSEGFDDHVKLVIPPPDGSSLDIGEQEEFRFNWNREALNRARDYTVRSVDHETNSFSIDIVRHDSGLASDWAFGVAVGDRISFAGPKTCAGLADDIDFHLLVADETALPAVGRWLEEAPVGTRGHIIIEVPTSDDIQDIPTEADVEIDWLIRGSTAPGESRLMFDAVKNLDLPEGRTFAWCAGETLTIAPIRRYLRREIGLPKEDVEVVGYWRKMPTRPAAPSAAVASTPEATLEGSGAEYAPADDSAPSAAAGSEGSAEPDGTLEVLHQVHEMTELLPAIITRTAVTLGINDLIAGGVATAEAIAAELGLDTDRVRPVLTAMCSLGLLAREEENYRNTPTGAVLTGDGASDGLDLSDAALLDLFSLVDLIDVLRGGFASRSSRASTIQAPTWHAQRDADSELDSAHRRRSLDHLQYVLDLILDLEPVASAESLAVVGDVDAEAAAALTRKASHSGRTIHTPGAQGLSGRRPWPDVDCTLVIAGLTGRSRTEVTSLLDRMFAASRTVVIVEPFTDDAETDDHQAEELITVLATTGNPSLTSGELVTDLHRLGAAHVQVRDIGWGFGRFRSAVIAARS
;
A
#
# COMPACT_ATOMS: atom_id res chain seq x y z
N MET A 1 -17.37 1.84 -8.82
CA MET A 1 -16.16 2.68 -8.63
C MET A 1 -16.32 3.89 -9.54
N LEU A 2 -16.25 5.11 -8.98
CA LEU A 2 -16.34 6.35 -9.76
C LEU A 2 -14.95 6.70 -10.32
N PRO A 3 -14.84 7.22 -11.56
CA PRO A 3 -13.56 7.66 -12.10
C PRO A 3 -13.01 8.83 -11.27
N ILE A 4 -11.75 8.74 -10.85
CA ILE A 4 -11.07 9.81 -10.13
C ILE A 4 -10.77 10.93 -11.12
N ILE A 5 -11.49 12.04 -10.99
CA ILE A 5 -11.38 13.18 -11.90
C ILE A 5 -10.94 14.41 -11.12
N LEU A 6 -9.90 15.07 -11.62
CA LEU A 6 -9.49 16.37 -11.11
C LEU A 6 -10.52 17.43 -11.48
N ARG A 7 -10.96 18.19 -10.49
CA ARG A 7 -11.88 19.31 -10.64
C ARG A 7 -11.33 20.53 -9.92
N GLU A 8 -11.53 21.69 -10.51
CA GLU A 8 -11.33 22.98 -9.85
C GLU A 8 -12.67 23.58 -9.44
N VAL A 9 -12.75 24.04 -8.20
CA VAL A 9 -13.93 24.70 -7.61
C VAL A 9 -13.51 25.95 -6.86
N GLU A 10 -14.49 26.82 -6.59
CA GLU A 10 -14.33 28.07 -5.88
C GLU A 10 -15.02 28.00 -4.52
N VAL A 11 -14.40 28.58 -3.49
CA VAL A 11 -15.00 28.74 -2.17
C VAL A 11 -16.11 29.80 -2.25
N THR A 12 -17.34 29.38 -2.00
CA THR A 12 -18.53 30.23 -2.06
C THR A 12 -19.13 30.53 -0.69
N GLY A 13 -18.80 29.73 0.33
CA GLY A 13 -19.28 29.90 1.69
C GLY A 13 -18.25 29.46 2.73
N ILE A 14 -18.21 30.17 3.85
CA ILE A 14 -17.34 29.88 5.00
C ILE A 14 -18.18 30.06 6.27
N VAL A 15 -18.22 29.02 7.10
CA VAL A 15 -18.92 29.06 8.39
C VAL A 15 -18.06 28.37 9.45
N ASP A 16 -17.77 29.07 10.55
CA ASP A 16 -17.21 28.44 11.75
C ASP A 16 -18.36 27.73 12.49
N ILE A 17 -18.41 26.40 12.39
CA ILE A 17 -19.46 25.57 12.99
C ILE A 17 -19.26 25.49 14.50
N THR A 18 -18.01 25.32 14.90
CA THR A 18 -17.56 25.32 16.30
C THR A 18 -16.20 26.04 16.38
N PRO A 19 -15.66 26.32 17.58
CA PRO A 19 -14.33 26.92 17.70
C PRO A 19 -13.22 26.14 16.96
N ASN A 20 -13.34 24.81 16.90
CA ASN A 20 -12.35 23.94 16.28
C ASN A 20 -12.79 23.29 14.96
N MET A 21 -13.92 23.70 14.36
CA MET A 21 -14.38 23.17 13.08
C MET A 21 -14.95 24.26 12.16
N ARG A 22 -14.44 24.31 10.93
CA ARG A 22 -14.90 25.22 9.88
C ARG A 22 -15.47 24.46 8.70
N ARG A 23 -16.66 24.84 8.26
CA ARG A 23 -17.28 24.39 7.01
C ARG A 23 -16.90 25.32 5.87
N LEU A 24 -16.43 24.74 4.78
CA LEU A 24 -16.28 25.42 3.50
C LEU A 24 -17.30 24.85 2.52
N THR A 25 -18.05 25.73 1.86
CA THR A 25 -18.89 25.36 0.72
C THR A 25 -18.15 25.74 -0.55
N VAL A 26 -17.97 24.78 -1.45
CA VAL A 26 -17.31 24.99 -2.74
C VAL A 26 -18.26 24.69 -3.88
N ALA A 27 -18.19 25.50 -4.94
CA ALA A 27 -19.04 25.38 -6.12
C ALA A 27 -18.23 25.60 -7.39
N GLY A 28 -18.74 25.12 -8.52
CA GLY A 28 -18.13 25.41 -9.81
C GLY A 28 -18.67 24.55 -10.94
N ASP A 29 -18.53 25.04 -12.16
CA ASP A 29 -18.99 24.38 -13.39
C ASP A 29 -18.36 22.98 -13.57
N GLN A 30 -17.22 22.72 -12.92
CA GLN A 30 -16.56 21.42 -12.98
C GLN A 30 -17.27 20.29 -12.22
N LEU A 31 -18.24 20.63 -11.37
CA LEU A 31 -19.10 19.67 -10.69
C LEU A 31 -20.20 19.13 -11.60
N ALA A 32 -20.59 19.87 -12.63
CA ALA A 32 -21.53 19.39 -13.64
C ALA A 32 -20.85 18.45 -14.65
N ALA A 33 -21.66 17.63 -15.31
CA ALA A 33 -21.21 16.83 -16.45
C ALA A 33 -20.72 17.76 -17.58
N GLY A 34 -19.61 17.41 -18.22
CA GLY A 34 -18.99 18.22 -19.26
C GLY A 34 -17.91 17.48 -20.03
N GLY A 35 -17.02 18.21 -20.69
CA GLY A 35 -15.82 17.67 -21.35
C GLY A 35 -14.56 18.23 -20.73
N VAL A 36 -13.50 17.42 -20.70
CA VAL A 36 -12.12 17.83 -20.38
C VAL A 36 -11.24 17.35 -21.54
N GLY A 37 -10.81 18.26 -22.41
CA GLY A 37 -10.17 17.89 -23.68
C GLY A 37 -11.11 17.09 -24.59
N GLU A 38 -10.66 15.93 -25.07
CA GLU A 38 -11.46 14.99 -25.86
C GLU A 38 -12.28 14.00 -25.00
N ALA A 39 -12.06 13.97 -23.68
CA ALA A 39 -12.70 13.03 -22.76
C ALA A 39 -13.97 13.61 -22.10
N ALA A 40 -14.95 12.73 -21.84
CA ALA A 40 -16.17 13.09 -21.13
C ALA A 40 -15.93 13.12 -19.61
N ARG A 41 -16.30 14.22 -18.95
CA ARG A 41 -16.31 14.35 -17.48
C ARG A 41 -17.73 14.11 -16.95
N PRO A 42 -18.01 13.01 -16.23
CA PRO A 42 -19.27 12.84 -15.53
C PRO A 42 -19.46 13.89 -14.42
N ALA A 43 -20.73 14.18 -14.13
CA ALA A 43 -21.11 15.00 -12.99
C ALA A 43 -20.55 14.41 -11.69
N PHE A 44 -20.15 15.29 -10.78
CA PHE A 44 -19.71 14.92 -9.45
C PHE A 44 -20.85 14.23 -8.70
N ARG A 45 -20.53 13.10 -8.06
CA ARG A 45 -21.45 12.29 -7.26
C ARG A 45 -20.72 11.86 -6.00
N SER A 46 -21.46 11.85 -4.91
CA SER A 46 -21.06 11.26 -3.64
C SER A 46 -22.31 10.72 -2.98
N GLU A 47 -22.42 9.41 -2.88
CA GLU A 47 -23.61 8.71 -2.39
C GLU A 47 -23.34 7.99 -1.06
N GLY A 48 -22.07 7.81 -0.67
CA GLY A 48 -21.68 7.28 0.64
C GLY A 48 -21.49 8.39 1.68
N PHE A 49 -21.87 8.10 2.94
CA PHE A 49 -21.76 9.08 4.04
C PHE A 49 -20.31 9.39 4.43
N ASP A 50 -19.38 8.47 4.15
CA ASP A 50 -17.94 8.59 4.43
C ASP A 50 -17.09 8.73 3.15
N ASP A 51 -17.73 9.05 2.02
CA ASP A 51 -17.06 9.41 0.79
C ASP A 51 -16.10 10.59 1.03
N HIS A 52 -14.90 10.49 0.47
CA HIS A 52 -13.87 11.51 0.60
C HIS A 52 -13.29 11.93 -0.74
N VAL A 53 -12.84 13.19 -0.78
CA VAL A 53 -12.08 13.78 -1.87
C VAL A 53 -10.67 14.15 -1.42
N LYS A 54 -9.71 14.07 -2.34
CA LYS A 54 -8.35 14.59 -2.13
C LYS A 54 -8.31 16.05 -2.52
N LEU A 55 -8.26 16.95 -1.54
CA LEU A 55 -8.04 18.39 -1.76
C LEU A 55 -6.56 18.67 -1.95
N VAL A 56 -6.19 19.43 -2.98
CA VAL A 56 -4.81 19.82 -3.27
C VAL A 56 -4.56 21.23 -2.73
N ILE A 57 -3.84 21.33 -1.62
CA ILE A 57 -3.65 22.61 -0.95
C ILE A 57 -2.63 23.48 -1.71
N PRO A 58 -3.03 24.67 -2.19
CA PRO A 58 -2.15 25.52 -2.99
C PRO A 58 -0.90 25.98 -2.20
N PRO A 59 0.20 26.29 -2.90
CA PRO A 59 1.35 26.93 -2.28
C PRO A 59 0.98 28.29 -1.65
N PRO A 60 1.42 28.58 -0.40
CA PRO A 60 1.05 29.83 0.28
C PRO A 60 1.66 31.09 -0.36
N ASP A 61 2.69 30.93 -1.19
CA ASP A 61 3.31 32.01 -1.97
C ASP A 61 2.55 32.32 -3.28
N GLY A 62 1.47 31.58 -3.57
CA GLY A 62 0.65 31.74 -4.77
C GLY A 62 1.31 31.20 -6.05
N SER A 63 2.40 30.44 -5.93
CA SER A 63 3.01 29.78 -7.08
C SER A 63 2.07 28.73 -7.69
N SER A 64 2.11 28.59 -9.02
CA SER A 64 1.35 27.55 -9.72
C SER A 64 1.94 26.18 -9.39
N LEU A 65 1.10 25.24 -8.98
CA LEU A 65 1.47 23.86 -8.72
C LEU A 65 1.01 22.99 -9.89
N ASP A 66 1.94 22.29 -10.52
CA ASP A 66 1.57 21.21 -11.45
C ASP A 66 0.96 20.06 -10.65
N ILE A 67 -0.33 19.81 -10.84
CA ILE A 67 -1.06 18.79 -10.08
C ILE A 67 -0.88 17.40 -10.69
N GLY A 68 -0.59 17.34 -12.00
CA GLY A 68 -0.53 16.11 -12.77
C GLY A 68 -1.57 16.06 -13.89
N GLU A 69 -1.72 14.89 -14.51
CA GLU A 69 -2.47 14.72 -15.75
C GLU A 69 -3.68 13.79 -15.57
N GLN A 70 -4.82 14.18 -16.17
CA GLN A 70 -6.03 13.35 -16.19
C GLN A 70 -5.88 12.23 -17.23
N GLU A 71 -6.00 10.98 -16.80
CA GLU A 71 -6.09 9.80 -17.65
C GLU A 71 -7.54 9.26 -17.68
N GLU A 72 -7.83 8.33 -18.60
CA GLU A 72 -9.21 7.87 -18.88
C GLU A 72 -9.95 7.33 -17.64
N PHE A 73 -9.25 6.68 -16.70
CA PHE A 73 -9.85 6.06 -15.51
C PHE A 73 -9.16 6.43 -14.18
N ARG A 74 -8.09 7.24 -14.20
CA ARG A 74 -7.35 7.69 -13.00
C ARG A 74 -6.77 9.09 -13.22
N PHE A 75 -6.24 9.67 -12.15
CA PHE A 75 -5.47 10.91 -12.22
C PHE A 75 -4.00 10.60 -11.90
N ASN A 76 -3.09 10.92 -12.82
CA ASN A 76 -1.65 10.73 -12.67
C ASN A 76 -1.06 11.92 -11.89
N TRP A 77 -0.77 11.71 -10.61
CA TRP A 77 -0.38 12.78 -9.69
C TRP A 77 1.08 13.20 -9.87
N ASN A 78 1.31 14.51 -9.91
CA ASN A 78 2.63 15.05 -9.60
C ASN A 78 2.94 14.82 -8.10
N ARG A 79 4.15 14.36 -7.78
CA ARG A 79 4.56 14.02 -6.40
C ARG A 79 4.56 15.23 -5.46
N GLU A 80 4.94 16.41 -5.94
CA GLU A 80 4.88 17.65 -5.16
C GLU A 80 3.44 18.00 -4.78
N ALA A 81 2.51 17.83 -5.73
CA ALA A 81 1.09 18.04 -5.48
C ALA A 81 0.49 17.00 -4.54
N LEU A 82 0.88 15.73 -4.69
CA LEU A 82 0.42 14.65 -3.79
C LEU A 82 0.87 14.88 -2.34
N ASN A 83 2.08 15.39 -2.12
CA ASN A 83 2.57 15.75 -0.78
C ASN A 83 1.73 16.88 -0.13
N ARG A 84 1.04 17.68 -0.95
CA ARG A 84 0.12 18.74 -0.55
C ARG A 84 -1.34 18.31 -0.52
N ALA A 85 -1.66 17.09 -0.95
CA ALA A 85 -3.02 16.59 -0.98
C ALA A 85 -3.46 16.07 0.39
N ARG A 86 -4.71 16.34 0.79
CA ARG A 86 -5.32 15.83 2.03
C ARG A 86 -6.71 15.29 1.75
N ASP A 87 -7.05 14.17 2.39
CA ASP A 87 -8.36 13.55 2.30
C ASP A 87 -9.36 14.30 3.20
N TYR A 88 -10.52 14.64 2.65
CA TYR A 88 -11.63 15.27 3.38
C TYR A 88 -12.95 14.63 2.99
N THR A 89 -13.79 14.36 3.99
CA THR A 89 -15.16 13.86 3.80
C THR A 89 -16.02 14.87 3.06
N VAL A 90 -16.79 14.41 2.09
CA VAL A 90 -17.84 15.20 1.44
C VAL A 90 -19.04 15.30 2.39
N ARG A 91 -19.18 16.45 3.06
CA ARG A 91 -20.17 16.64 4.13
C ARG A 91 -21.61 16.76 3.63
N SER A 92 -21.80 17.37 2.47
CA SER A 92 -23.10 17.48 1.80
C SER A 92 -22.89 17.81 0.32
N VAL A 93 -23.83 17.40 -0.54
CA VAL A 93 -23.84 17.74 -1.96
C VAL A 93 -25.18 18.38 -2.31
N ASP A 94 -25.13 19.52 -3.00
CA ASP A 94 -26.30 20.18 -3.57
C ASP A 94 -26.16 20.24 -5.10
N HIS A 95 -26.97 19.40 -5.76
CA HIS A 95 -26.99 19.30 -7.21
C HIS A 95 -27.74 20.45 -7.90
N GLU A 96 -28.60 21.20 -7.19
CA GLU A 96 -29.29 22.37 -7.75
C GLU A 96 -28.32 23.55 -7.89
N THR A 97 -27.47 23.74 -6.89
CA THR A 97 -26.45 24.81 -6.90
C THR A 97 -25.10 24.36 -7.44
N ASN A 98 -24.93 23.06 -7.79
CA ASN A 98 -23.65 22.45 -8.12
C ASN A 98 -22.58 22.81 -7.08
N SER A 99 -22.86 22.49 -5.82
CA SER A 99 -21.95 22.75 -4.71
C SER A 99 -21.83 21.52 -3.81
N PHE A 100 -20.73 21.47 -3.06
CA PHE A 100 -20.59 20.53 -1.96
C PHE A 100 -19.87 21.21 -0.80
N SER A 101 -20.02 20.65 0.41
CA SER A 101 -19.36 21.17 1.59
C SER A 101 -18.34 20.19 2.15
N ILE A 102 -17.32 20.73 2.82
CA ILE A 102 -16.29 20.01 3.55
C ILE A 102 -16.10 20.67 4.92
N ASP A 103 -15.88 19.86 5.95
CA ASP A 103 -15.63 20.33 7.31
C ASP A 103 -14.16 20.08 7.66
N ILE A 104 -13.50 21.10 8.18
CA ILE A 104 -12.07 21.12 8.43
C ILE A 104 -11.82 21.41 9.90
N VAL A 105 -11.14 20.48 10.56
CA VAL A 105 -10.72 20.60 11.95
C VAL A 105 -9.57 21.60 12.07
N ARG A 106 -9.65 22.47 13.08
CA ARG A 106 -8.58 23.39 13.44
C ARG A 106 -7.50 22.65 14.22
N HIS A 107 -6.25 22.85 13.83
CA HIS A 107 -5.08 22.45 14.61
C HIS A 107 -3.99 23.51 14.51
N ASP A 108 -3.12 23.59 15.53
CA ASP A 108 -2.12 24.66 15.68
C ASP A 108 -1.10 24.77 14.53
N SER A 109 -0.85 23.66 13.82
CA SER A 109 0.06 23.65 12.67
C SER A 109 -0.32 22.59 11.65
N GLY A 110 -0.49 22.97 10.39
CA GLY A 110 -0.50 22.02 9.29
C GLY A 110 -1.23 22.52 8.06
N LEU A 111 -0.76 22.02 6.92
CA LEU A 111 -1.03 22.55 5.60
C LEU A 111 -2.50 22.90 5.31
N ALA A 112 -3.43 21.98 5.62
CA ALA A 112 -4.83 22.17 5.26
C ALA A 112 -5.62 23.01 6.26
N SER A 113 -5.34 22.93 7.56
CA SER A 113 -5.90 23.86 8.56
C SER A 113 -5.43 25.29 8.27
N ASP A 114 -4.13 25.50 8.06
CA ASP A 114 -3.56 26.83 7.78
C ASP A 114 -4.23 27.47 6.55
N TRP A 115 -4.42 26.68 5.49
CA TRP A 115 -5.17 27.11 4.30
C TRP A 115 -6.64 27.41 4.61
N ALA A 116 -7.37 26.49 5.23
CA ALA A 116 -8.81 26.63 5.49
C ALA A 116 -9.15 27.81 6.41
N PHE A 117 -8.26 28.13 7.35
CA PHE A 117 -8.45 29.27 8.26
C PHE A 117 -7.95 30.60 7.67
N GLY A 118 -7.17 30.57 6.59
CA GLY A 118 -6.71 31.73 5.83
C GLY A 118 -7.48 32.03 4.54
N VAL A 119 -8.33 31.11 4.07
CA VAL A 119 -9.05 31.21 2.79
C VAL A 119 -10.15 32.27 2.82
N ALA A 120 -10.40 32.90 1.67
CA ALA A 120 -11.51 33.82 1.45
C ALA A 120 -12.52 33.27 0.43
N VAL A 121 -13.76 33.77 0.48
CA VAL A 121 -14.74 33.53 -0.59
C VAL A 121 -14.17 34.08 -1.90
N GLY A 122 -14.20 33.26 -2.95
CA GLY A 122 -13.57 33.54 -4.24
C GLY A 122 -12.26 32.78 -4.48
N ASP A 123 -11.63 32.22 -3.44
CA ASP A 123 -10.42 31.42 -3.61
C ASP A 123 -10.73 30.07 -4.27
N ARG A 124 -9.78 29.58 -5.07
CA ARG A 124 -9.94 28.32 -5.80
C ARG A 124 -9.19 27.18 -5.13
N ILE A 125 -9.74 25.99 -5.28
CA ILE A 125 -9.08 24.75 -4.87
C ILE A 125 -9.34 23.65 -5.89
N SER A 126 -8.30 22.84 -6.12
CA SER A 126 -8.41 21.63 -6.91
C SER A 126 -8.64 20.42 -6.01
N PHE A 127 -9.46 19.48 -6.48
CA PHE A 127 -9.66 18.22 -5.79
C PHE A 127 -9.84 17.06 -6.76
N ALA A 128 -9.61 15.84 -6.27
CA ALA A 128 -9.84 14.61 -7.01
C ALA A 128 -10.70 13.62 -6.21
N GLY A 129 -11.59 12.91 -6.92
CA GLY A 129 -12.46 11.87 -6.33
C GLY A 129 -13.96 12.12 -6.53
N PRO A 130 -14.82 11.44 -5.74
CA PRO A 130 -14.46 10.50 -4.67
C PRO A 130 -13.99 9.13 -5.20
N LYS A 131 -13.12 8.44 -4.44
CA LYS A 131 -12.56 7.11 -4.81
C LYS A 131 -13.50 5.95 -4.41
N THR A 132 -14.25 6.11 -3.32
CA THR A 132 -15.19 5.11 -2.81
C THR A 132 -16.61 5.66 -2.90
N CYS A 133 -17.57 4.74 -3.00
CA CYS A 133 -19.00 5.00 -2.89
C CYS A 133 -19.63 3.64 -2.55
N ALA A 134 -19.60 3.28 -1.27
CA ALA A 134 -20.31 2.13 -0.74
C ALA A 134 -21.50 2.67 0.07
N GLY A 135 -22.69 2.12 -0.17
CA GLY A 135 -23.86 2.43 0.65
C GLY A 135 -23.81 1.65 1.97
N LEU A 136 -24.66 2.05 2.93
CA LEU A 136 -24.89 1.26 4.14
C LEU A 136 -25.37 -0.15 3.76
N ALA A 137 -24.92 -1.16 4.50
CA ALA A 137 -25.36 -2.53 4.28
C ALA A 137 -26.88 -2.65 4.53
N ASP A 138 -27.57 -3.42 3.69
CA ASP A 138 -28.97 -3.76 3.91
C ASP A 138 -29.12 -4.72 5.11
N ASP A 139 -30.30 -4.70 5.73
CA ASP A 139 -30.69 -5.57 6.85
C ASP A 139 -29.79 -5.42 8.10
N ILE A 140 -29.61 -4.18 8.57
CA ILE A 140 -28.93 -3.85 9.83
C ILE A 140 -29.94 -3.44 10.89
N ASP A 141 -29.92 -4.11 12.04
CA ASP A 141 -30.83 -3.85 13.16
C ASP A 141 -30.34 -2.71 14.07
N PHE A 142 -29.03 -2.49 14.13
CA PHE A 142 -28.40 -1.50 15.00
C PHE A 142 -27.09 -0.94 14.41
N HIS A 143 -26.89 0.37 14.53
CA HIS A 143 -25.70 1.05 14.03
C HIS A 143 -24.86 1.60 15.18
N LEU A 144 -23.58 1.25 15.26
CA LEU A 144 -22.63 1.83 16.19
C LEU A 144 -21.65 2.71 15.40
N LEU A 145 -21.70 4.03 15.57
CA LEU A 145 -20.74 4.94 14.93
C LEU A 145 -19.83 5.56 15.99
N VAL A 146 -18.51 5.49 15.77
CA VAL A 146 -17.51 5.98 16.74
C VAL A 146 -16.51 6.90 16.04
N ALA A 147 -16.44 8.16 16.43
CA ALA A 147 -15.66 9.17 15.71
C ALA A 147 -14.90 10.10 16.64
N ASP A 148 -13.71 10.54 16.24
CA ASP A 148 -13.14 11.80 16.72
C ASP A 148 -13.62 12.98 15.87
N GLU A 149 -13.17 14.20 16.18
CA GLU A 149 -13.61 15.40 15.46
C GLU A 149 -13.28 15.39 13.95
N THR A 150 -12.32 14.57 13.50
CA THR A 150 -11.97 14.46 12.07
C THR A 150 -12.96 13.60 11.29
N ALA A 151 -13.63 12.68 11.99
CA ALA A 151 -14.63 11.77 11.45
C ALA A 151 -16.07 12.25 11.69
N LEU A 152 -16.27 13.25 12.56
CA LEU A 152 -17.56 13.90 12.79
C LEU A 152 -18.28 14.37 11.51
N PRO A 153 -17.61 14.84 10.45
CA PRO A 153 -18.31 15.21 9.21
C PRO A 153 -19.04 14.02 8.55
N ALA A 154 -18.45 12.82 8.58
CA ALA A 154 -19.07 11.60 8.06
C ALA A 154 -20.27 11.18 8.93
N VAL A 155 -20.09 11.20 10.26
CA VAL A 155 -21.17 10.92 11.22
C VAL A 155 -22.32 11.91 11.07
N GLY A 156 -22.02 13.20 10.89
CA GLY A 156 -23.04 14.23 10.73
C GLY A 156 -23.84 14.05 9.44
N ARG A 157 -23.18 13.64 8.35
CA ARG A 157 -23.88 13.27 7.11
C ARG A 157 -24.74 12.02 7.29
N TRP A 158 -24.22 11.00 7.96
CA TRP A 158 -24.97 9.78 8.26
C TRP A 158 -26.23 10.09 9.08
N LEU A 159 -26.12 10.91 10.13
CA LEU A 159 -27.24 11.31 10.98
C LEU A 159 -28.36 12.01 10.19
N GLU A 160 -28.01 12.88 9.25
CA GLU A 160 -28.96 13.61 8.41
C GLU A 160 -29.61 12.74 7.34
N GLU A 161 -28.90 11.74 6.82
CA GLU A 161 -29.35 10.89 5.71
C GLU A 161 -29.98 9.55 6.17
N ALA A 162 -29.77 9.16 7.43
CA ALA A 162 -30.27 7.90 7.97
C ALA A 162 -31.80 7.81 7.87
N PRO A 163 -32.35 6.68 7.38
CA PRO A 163 -33.80 6.48 7.30
C PRO A 163 -34.49 6.64 8.67
N VAL A 164 -35.73 7.13 8.65
CA VAL A 164 -36.56 7.29 9.85
C VAL A 164 -36.61 6.00 10.67
N GLY A 165 -36.33 6.09 11.96
CA GLY A 165 -36.36 4.95 12.89
C GLY A 165 -35.18 3.99 12.80
N THR A 166 -34.13 4.34 12.04
CA THR A 166 -32.84 3.62 12.08
C THR A 166 -32.30 3.65 13.50
N ARG A 167 -32.03 2.48 14.08
CA ARG A 167 -31.56 2.39 15.47
C ARG A 167 -30.04 2.44 15.52
N GLY A 168 -29.50 3.12 16.52
CA GLY A 168 -28.06 3.15 16.73
C GLY A 168 -27.59 3.89 17.98
N HIS A 169 -26.27 3.87 18.17
CA HIS A 169 -25.56 4.59 19.20
C HIS A 169 -24.34 5.26 18.59
N ILE A 170 -24.19 6.55 18.83
CA ILE A 170 -23.15 7.38 18.24
C ILE A 170 -22.25 7.87 19.35
N ILE A 171 -20.95 7.65 19.24
CA ILE A 171 -19.95 8.05 20.23
C ILE A 171 -18.98 9.00 19.54
N ILE A 172 -18.92 10.24 19.99
CA ILE A 172 -18.14 11.30 19.34
C ILE A 172 -17.21 11.93 20.38
N GLU A 173 -15.90 11.84 20.13
CA GLU A 173 -14.91 12.61 20.88
C GLU A 173 -14.70 13.99 20.25
N VAL A 174 -14.77 15.04 21.07
CA VAL A 174 -14.51 16.43 20.67
C VAL A 174 -13.54 17.14 21.61
N PRO A 175 -12.86 18.21 21.17
CA PRO A 175 -11.89 18.92 22.00
C PRO A 175 -12.52 19.53 23.26
N THR A 176 -13.63 20.26 23.09
CA THR A 176 -14.29 21.03 24.15
C THR A 176 -15.81 20.88 24.10
N SER A 177 -16.52 21.30 25.15
CA SER A 177 -17.98 21.33 25.15
C SER A 177 -18.57 22.28 24.10
N ASP A 178 -17.80 23.28 23.69
CA ASP A 178 -18.21 24.24 22.66
C ASP A 178 -18.10 23.65 21.24
N ASP A 179 -17.56 22.43 21.13
CA ASP A 179 -17.48 21.67 19.88
C ASP A 179 -18.61 20.62 19.73
N ILE A 180 -19.53 20.56 20.69
CA ILE A 180 -20.77 19.78 20.56
C ILE A 180 -21.66 20.43 19.51
N GLN A 181 -22.12 19.64 18.54
CA GLN A 181 -22.98 20.11 17.44
C GLN A 181 -24.41 19.59 17.61
N ASP A 182 -25.37 20.45 17.29
CA ASP A 182 -26.78 20.06 17.14
C ASP A 182 -27.00 19.60 15.69
N ILE A 183 -27.00 18.28 15.47
CA ILE A 183 -27.12 17.66 14.15
C ILE A 183 -28.52 17.03 14.05
N PRO A 184 -29.36 17.48 13.10
CA PRO A 184 -30.70 16.93 12.97
C PRO A 184 -30.65 15.48 12.47
N THR A 185 -31.52 14.63 13.02
CA THR A 185 -31.66 13.24 12.61
C THR A 185 -33.10 12.76 12.81
N GLU A 186 -33.56 11.90 11.91
CA GLU A 186 -34.82 11.17 12.05
C GLU A 186 -34.59 9.71 12.52
N ALA A 187 -33.32 9.34 12.76
CA ALA A 187 -32.93 8.06 13.30
C ALA A 187 -33.25 7.99 14.82
N ASP A 188 -33.50 6.79 15.32
CA ASP A 188 -33.70 6.51 16.74
C ASP A 188 -32.34 6.19 17.38
N VAL A 189 -31.54 7.25 17.63
CA VAL A 189 -30.16 7.13 18.09
C VAL A 189 -29.89 7.84 19.40
N GLU A 190 -29.01 7.25 20.20
CA GLU A 190 -28.38 7.92 21.35
C GLU A 190 -27.00 8.47 20.93
N ILE A 191 -26.66 9.68 21.38
CA ILE A 191 -25.41 10.36 21.02
C ILE A 191 -24.63 10.71 22.28
N ASP A 192 -23.48 10.07 22.46
CA ASP A 192 -22.52 10.34 23.52
C ASP A 192 -21.43 11.31 23.04
N TRP A 193 -21.43 12.51 23.61
CA TRP A 193 -20.37 13.50 23.40
C TRP A 193 -19.30 13.36 24.47
N LEU A 194 -18.11 12.94 24.06
CA LEU A 194 -16.94 12.73 24.91
C LEU A 194 -16.01 13.94 24.82
N ILE A 195 -15.84 14.65 25.92
CA ILE A 195 -14.97 15.85 25.95
C ILE A 195 -13.54 15.46 26.28
N ARG A 196 -12.63 15.60 25.30
CA ARG A 196 -11.20 15.29 25.46
C ARG A 196 -10.50 16.22 26.45
N GLY A 197 -10.90 17.50 26.51
CA GLY A 197 -10.37 18.48 27.45
C GLY A 197 -8.88 18.76 27.22
N SER A 198 -8.06 18.60 28.26
CA SER A 198 -6.61 18.89 28.20
C SER A 198 -5.76 17.76 27.61
N THR A 199 -6.35 16.60 27.33
CA THR A 199 -5.63 15.48 26.70
C THR A 199 -5.31 15.82 25.25
N ALA A 200 -4.08 15.54 24.80
CA ALA A 200 -3.71 15.83 23.42
C ALA A 200 -4.53 14.96 22.45
N PRO A 201 -4.87 15.46 21.25
CA PRO A 201 -5.50 14.63 20.21
C PRO A 201 -4.70 13.35 19.97
N GLY A 202 -5.41 12.21 19.86
CA GLY A 202 -4.81 10.89 19.63
C GLY A 202 -4.17 10.22 20.86
N GLU A 203 -4.34 10.77 22.07
CA GLU A 203 -3.85 10.16 23.32
C GLU A 203 -4.98 9.73 24.27
N SER A 204 -6.21 10.09 23.93
CA SER A 204 -7.40 9.79 24.72
C SER A 204 -7.78 8.31 24.62
N ARG A 205 -8.39 7.78 25.68
CA ARG A 205 -9.01 6.45 25.70
C ARG A 205 -10.54 6.50 25.73
N LEU A 206 -11.12 7.70 25.71
CA LEU A 206 -12.54 7.92 25.97
C LEU A 206 -13.42 7.12 25.01
N MET A 207 -13.15 7.16 23.70
CA MET A 207 -13.91 6.40 22.70
C MET A 207 -13.90 4.89 22.97
N PHE A 208 -12.73 4.32 23.27
CA PHE A 208 -12.62 2.88 23.56
C PHE A 208 -13.36 2.50 24.84
N ASP A 209 -13.20 3.30 25.90
CA ASP A 209 -13.85 3.03 27.19
C ASP A 209 -15.37 3.17 27.07
N ALA A 210 -15.89 4.11 26.27
CA ALA A 210 -17.31 4.25 25.98
C ALA A 210 -17.87 3.04 25.20
N VAL A 211 -17.20 2.62 24.11
CA VAL A 211 -17.59 1.43 23.34
C VAL A 211 -17.60 0.18 24.23
N LYS A 212 -16.62 0.05 25.13
CA LYS A 212 -16.51 -1.12 26.01
C LYS A 212 -17.63 -1.20 27.06
N ASN A 213 -18.18 -0.05 27.46
CA ASN A 213 -19.26 0.02 28.44
C ASN A 213 -20.66 -0.01 27.80
N LEU A 214 -20.74 -0.08 26.48
CA LEU A 214 -21.99 -0.14 25.75
C LEU A 214 -22.51 -1.58 25.68
N ASP A 215 -23.74 -1.79 26.15
CA ASP A 215 -24.45 -3.05 25.94
C ASP A 215 -25.11 -3.04 24.55
N LEU A 216 -24.60 -3.83 23.62
CA LEU A 216 -25.19 -3.95 22.29
C LEU A 216 -26.51 -4.74 22.35
N PRO A 217 -27.57 -4.26 21.67
CA PRO A 217 -28.83 -4.98 21.60
C PRO A 217 -28.70 -6.28 20.79
N GLU A 218 -29.63 -7.21 20.99
CA GLU A 218 -29.76 -8.37 20.11
C GLU A 218 -30.10 -7.92 18.68
N GLY A 219 -29.51 -8.60 17.69
CA GLY A 219 -29.68 -8.30 16.25
C GLY A 219 -28.34 -8.11 15.54
N ARG A 220 -28.40 -7.87 14.24
CA ARG A 220 -27.22 -7.59 13.42
C ARG A 220 -26.78 -6.14 13.61
N THR A 221 -25.57 -5.95 14.14
CA THR A 221 -24.99 -4.62 14.39
C THR A 221 -23.95 -4.29 13.33
N PHE A 222 -24.10 -3.16 12.66
CA PHE A 222 -23.03 -2.56 11.86
C PHE A 222 -22.26 -1.56 12.71
N ALA A 223 -20.93 -1.69 12.78
CA ALA A 223 -20.08 -0.79 13.51
C ALA A 223 -19.10 -0.07 12.57
N TRP A 224 -19.16 1.26 12.57
CA TRP A 224 -18.23 2.12 11.84
C TRP A 224 -17.42 2.96 12.82
N CYS A 225 -16.10 3.01 12.65
CA CYS A 225 -15.23 3.82 13.50
C CYS A 225 -14.13 4.52 12.70
N ALA A 226 -13.95 5.82 12.92
CA ALA A 226 -12.86 6.55 12.30
C ALA A 226 -12.24 7.61 13.21
N GLY A 227 -10.95 7.87 13.01
CA GLY A 227 -10.18 8.82 13.80
C GLY A 227 -8.69 8.51 13.80
N GLU A 228 -8.01 8.82 14.90
CA GLU A 228 -6.57 8.54 15.02
C GLU A 228 -6.28 7.02 15.00
N THR A 229 -5.37 6.62 14.10
CA THR A 229 -5.11 5.22 13.74
C THR A 229 -4.80 4.31 14.92
N LEU A 230 -3.97 4.74 15.87
CA LEU A 230 -3.58 3.93 17.03
C LEU A 230 -4.64 3.94 18.13
N THR A 231 -5.41 5.02 18.23
CA THR A 231 -6.49 5.22 19.21
C THR A 231 -7.70 4.33 18.89
N ILE A 232 -8.03 4.14 17.62
CA ILE A 232 -9.17 3.32 17.18
C ILE A 232 -8.83 1.83 16.98
N ALA A 233 -7.55 1.48 16.87
CA ALA A 233 -7.12 0.09 16.68
C ALA A 233 -7.61 -0.88 17.80
N PRO A 234 -7.63 -0.48 19.09
CA PRO A 234 -8.28 -1.26 20.15
C PRO A 234 -9.78 -1.46 19.95
N ILE A 235 -10.50 -0.47 19.43
CA ILE A 235 -11.96 -0.52 19.19
C ILE A 235 -12.27 -1.61 18.15
N ARG A 236 -11.54 -1.62 17.03
CA ARG A 236 -11.64 -2.69 16.02
C ARG A 236 -11.47 -4.09 16.63
N ARG A 237 -10.47 -4.24 17.51
CA ARG A 237 -10.20 -5.54 18.15
C ARG A 237 -11.33 -5.96 19.06
N TYR A 238 -11.81 -5.05 19.89
CA TYR A 238 -12.89 -5.31 20.84
C TYR A 238 -14.17 -5.76 20.12
N LEU A 239 -14.61 -5.00 19.11
CA LEU A 239 -15.81 -5.32 18.33
C LEU A 239 -15.72 -6.67 17.60
N ARG A 240 -14.57 -6.98 16.99
CA ARG A 240 -14.43 -8.24 16.22
C ARG A 240 -14.14 -9.47 17.08
N ARG A 241 -13.47 -9.32 18.23
CA ARG A 241 -12.97 -10.46 19.02
C ARG A 241 -13.71 -10.69 20.32
N GLU A 242 -14.01 -9.62 21.06
CA GLU A 242 -14.68 -9.73 22.35
C GLU A 242 -16.20 -9.75 22.17
N ILE A 243 -16.74 -8.87 21.31
CA ILE A 243 -18.15 -8.88 20.93
C ILE A 243 -18.45 -9.96 19.87
N GLY A 244 -17.51 -10.19 18.95
CA GLY A 244 -17.63 -11.22 17.92
C GLY A 244 -18.43 -10.80 16.68
N LEU A 245 -18.46 -9.50 16.36
CA LEU A 245 -19.12 -9.01 15.14
C LEU A 245 -18.42 -9.54 13.87
N PRO A 246 -19.16 -9.90 12.81
CA PRO A 246 -18.60 -10.28 11.51
C PRO A 246 -17.70 -9.20 10.92
N LYS A 247 -16.76 -9.58 10.06
CA LYS A 247 -15.79 -8.63 9.47
C LYS A 247 -16.49 -7.63 8.56
N GLU A 248 -17.47 -8.10 7.80
CA GLU A 248 -18.32 -7.34 6.89
C GLU A 248 -19.19 -6.30 7.60
N ASP A 249 -19.43 -6.48 8.90
CA ASP A 249 -20.25 -5.60 9.73
C ASP A 249 -19.39 -4.66 10.60
N VAL A 250 -18.06 -4.67 10.45
CA VAL A 250 -17.14 -3.81 11.20
C VAL A 250 -16.18 -3.08 10.25
N GLU A 251 -16.40 -1.79 10.09
CA GLU A 251 -15.52 -0.89 9.36
C GLU A 251 -14.78 0.03 10.34
N VAL A 252 -13.46 0.01 10.31
CA VAL A 252 -12.65 0.93 11.12
C VAL A 252 -11.57 1.54 10.25
N VAL A 253 -11.50 2.86 10.16
CA VAL A 253 -10.63 3.56 9.20
C VAL A 253 -9.79 4.62 9.92
N GLY A 254 -8.47 4.52 9.80
CA GLY A 254 -7.56 5.54 10.36
C GLY A 254 -7.58 6.78 9.47
N TYR A 255 -8.20 7.86 9.93
CA TYR A 255 -8.29 9.13 9.19
C TYR A 255 -7.00 9.94 9.29
N TRP A 256 -6.30 9.80 10.43
CA TRP A 256 -5.02 10.43 10.63
C TRP A 256 -4.15 9.58 11.56
N ARG A 257 -2.88 9.94 11.64
CA ARG A 257 -1.91 9.33 12.55
C ARG A 257 -1.08 10.41 13.17
N LYS A 258 -0.93 10.34 14.49
CA LYS A 258 0.00 11.23 15.20
C LYS A 258 1.42 10.94 14.74
N MET A 259 2.10 11.96 14.20
CA MET A 259 3.52 11.87 13.88
C MET A 259 4.37 12.09 15.13
N PRO A 260 5.53 11.42 15.27
CA PRO A 260 6.50 11.75 16.31
C PRO A 260 6.92 13.22 16.18
N THR A 261 6.92 13.98 17.28
CA THR A 261 7.38 15.37 17.29
C THR A 261 8.87 15.45 16.96
N ARG A 262 9.19 15.96 15.77
CA ARG A 262 10.57 16.32 15.37
C ARG A 262 10.93 17.70 15.93
N PRO A 263 12.12 17.94 16.48
CA PRO A 263 12.55 19.27 16.90
C PRO A 263 12.57 20.25 15.71
N ALA A 264 12.13 21.49 15.95
CA ALA A 264 12.02 22.52 14.93
C ALA A 264 13.39 22.89 14.34
N ALA A 265 13.50 22.90 13.02
CA ALA A 265 14.73 23.28 12.33
C ALA A 265 15.11 24.75 12.64
N PRO A 266 16.37 25.07 12.96
CA PRO A 266 16.79 26.45 13.17
C PRO A 266 16.66 27.25 11.86
N SER A 267 15.96 28.38 11.95
CA SER A 267 15.80 29.38 10.88
C SER A 267 17.15 29.75 10.26
N ALA A 268 17.30 29.54 8.94
CA ALA A 268 18.50 29.87 8.18
C ALA A 268 18.75 31.39 8.17
N ALA A 269 19.58 31.86 9.10
CA ALA A 269 20.24 33.15 9.00
C ALA A 269 21.39 33.02 7.99
N VAL A 270 21.32 33.85 6.94
CA VAL A 270 22.34 34.01 5.91
C VAL A 270 23.68 34.34 6.56
N ALA A 271 24.64 33.42 6.48
CA ALA A 271 26.03 33.67 6.83
C ALA A 271 26.94 33.22 5.68
N SER A 272 27.61 34.22 5.14
CA SER A 272 28.59 34.19 4.05
C SER A 272 29.75 33.23 4.30
N THR A 273 30.07 32.43 3.28
CA THR A 273 31.31 31.67 3.14
C THR A 273 32.53 32.59 3.07
N PRO A 274 33.66 32.21 3.70
CA PRO A 274 34.98 32.50 3.15
C PRO A 274 35.69 31.22 2.73
N GLU A 275 36.25 31.26 1.51
CA GLU A 275 37.27 30.35 1.02
C GLU A 275 38.49 30.31 1.97
N ALA A 276 39.13 29.15 2.13
CA ALA A 276 40.37 28.84 1.41
C ALA A 276 41.22 27.73 2.07
N THR A 277 41.89 27.00 1.17
CA THR A 277 43.18 26.28 1.29
C THR A 277 43.29 24.91 1.96
N LEU A 278 43.63 23.95 1.09
CA LEU A 278 44.27 22.66 1.32
C LEU A 278 45.76 22.82 1.67
N GLU A 279 46.22 22.09 2.67
CA GLU A 279 47.56 21.51 2.90
C GLU A 279 47.33 20.54 4.09
N GLY A 280 47.70 19.27 4.15
CA GLY A 280 48.78 18.52 3.54
C GLY A 280 49.42 17.67 4.66
N SER A 281 49.54 16.35 4.42
CA SER A 281 50.43 15.38 5.09
C SER A 281 49.90 14.49 6.23
N GLY A 282 50.23 13.20 6.10
CA GLY A 282 50.77 12.40 7.21
C GLY A 282 49.89 11.26 7.71
N ALA A 283 50.08 10.07 7.15
CA ALA A 283 49.57 8.81 7.67
C ALA A 283 50.22 8.43 9.02
N GLU A 284 49.48 7.73 9.89
CA GLU A 284 49.87 6.40 10.41
C GLU A 284 48.80 5.85 11.37
N TYR A 285 48.62 4.53 11.32
CA TYR A 285 47.65 3.74 12.07
C TYR A 285 48.38 2.85 13.09
N ALA A 286 47.69 2.58 14.21
CA ALA A 286 47.90 1.53 15.22
C ALA A 286 48.62 1.91 16.54
N PRO A 287 48.36 1.19 17.66
CA PRO A 287 47.08 0.62 18.14
C PRO A 287 46.78 1.01 19.61
N ALA A 288 45.65 0.48 20.11
CA ALA A 288 45.06 0.69 21.42
C ALA A 288 46.01 0.51 22.62
N ASP A 289 45.78 1.31 23.67
CA ASP A 289 46.11 0.92 25.05
C ASP A 289 45.02 1.39 26.02
N ASP A 290 44.71 0.49 26.95
CA ASP A 290 43.70 0.57 27.99
C ASP A 290 44.12 1.57 29.08
N SER A 291 43.28 2.54 29.39
CA SER A 291 43.22 3.11 30.75
C SER A 291 41.98 3.98 30.93
N ALA A 292 40.99 3.43 31.64
CA ALA A 292 40.01 4.25 32.33
C ALA A 292 40.69 5.10 33.42
N PRO A 293 40.20 6.33 33.65
CA PRO A 293 39.92 6.70 35.02
C PRO A 293 38.54 7.35 35.19
N SER A 294 37.81 6.82 36.16
CA SER A 294 37.09 7.51 37.23
C SER A 294 36.35 8.81 36.89
N ALA A 295 35.04 8.75 37.11
CA ALA A 295 34.11 9.87 37.24
C ALA A 295 34.65 11.04 38.09
N ALA A 296 34.47 12.25 37.56
CA ALA A 296 34.28 13.47 38.32
C ALA A 296 33.30 14.36 37.55
N ALA A 297 32.19 14.68 38.22
CA ALA A 297 31.15 15.57 37.73
C ALA A 297 31.66 17.01 37.58
N GLY A 298 31.28 17.66 36.49
CA GLY A 298 31.50 19.09 36.24
C GLY A 298 30.90 19.48 34.90
N SER A 299 29.74 20.12 34.94
CA SER A 299 28.93 20.57 33.81
C SER A 299 29.65 21.55 32.90
N GLU A 300 29.64 21.28 31.59
CA GLU A 300 29.50 22.30 30.54
C GLU A 300 28.94 21.58 29.30
N GLY A 301 27.69 21.90 28.96
CA GLY A 301 26.95 21.27 27.88
C GLY A 301 27.48 21.67 26.52
N SER A 302 28.18 20.74 25.85
CA SER A 302 28.20 20.70 24.40
C SER A 302 26.90 20.05 23.94
N ALA A 303 25.97 20.86 23.44
CA ALA A 303 24.81 20.36 22.73
C ALA A 303 25.32 19.61 21.47
N GLU A 304 25.34 18.28 21.52
CA GLU A 304 25.42 17.47 20.31
C GLU A 304 24.17 17.74 19.46
N PRO A 305 24.28 17.83 18.13
CA PRO A 305 23.17 18.23 17.29
C PRO A 305 22.07 17.16 17.32
N ASP A 306 20.85 17.60 17.65
CA ASP A 306 19.58 16.85 17.85
C ASP A 306 19.18 15.95 16.67
N GLY A 307 19.89 16.01 15.53
CA GLY A 307 19.68 15.15 14.36
C GLY A 307 20.56 13.89 14.30
N THR A 308 21.66 13.83 15.05
CA THR A 308 22.56 12.66 15.02
C THR A 308 21.90 11.43 15.62
N LEU A 309 21.13 11.60 16.70
CA LEU A 309 20.41 10.51 17.36
C LEU A 309 19.28 9.97 16.48
N GLU A 310 18.56 10.84 15.76
CA GLU A 310 17.51 10.47 14.82
C GLU A 310 18.06 9.69 13.62
N VAL A 311 19.17 10.15 13.04
CA VAL A 311 19.86 9.44 11.95
C VAL A 311 20.40 8.10 12.44
N LEU A 312 20.96 8.04 13.66
CA LEU A 312 21.41 6.78 14.26
C LEU A 312 20.25 5.82 14.52
N HIS A 313 19.09 6.32 14.94
CA HIS A 313 17.88 5.52 15.12
C HIS A 313 17.35 4.99 13.78
N GLN A 314 17.27 5.84 12.75
CA GLN A 314 16.86 5.43 11.41
C GLN A 314 17.83 4.38 10.83
N VAL A 315 19.14 4.59 10.95
CA VAL A 315 20.15 3.61 10.53
C VAL A 315 20.02 2.32 11.33
N HIS A 316 19.77 2.41 12.64
CA HIS A 316 19.55 1.24 13.48
C HIS A 316 18.33 0.44 13.00
N GLU A 317 17.18 1.08 12.79
CA GLU A 317 15.97 0.44 12.26
C GLU A 317 16.21 -0.21 10.89
N MET A 318 16.97 0.44 9.99
CA MET A 318 17.34 -0.11 8.69
C MET A 318 18.27 -1.35 8.78
N THR A 319 18.97 -1.53 9.91
CA THR A 319 19.88 -2.66 10.13
C THR A 319 19.27 -3.81 10.92
N GLU A 320 18.07 -3.64 11.47
CA GLU A 320 17.40 -4.65 12.30
C GLU A 320 16.77 -5.77 11.48
N LEU A 321 17.43 -6.93 11.47
CA LEU A 321 16.92 -8.13 10.80
C LEU A 321 15.92 -8.92 11.66
N LEU A 322 16.06 -8.84 12.98
CA LEU A 322 15.32 -9.69 13.91
C LEU A 322 13.79 -9.58 13.75
N PRO A 323 13.19 -8.38 13.62
CA PRO A 323 11.74 -8.26 13.45
C PRO A 323 11.22 -9.02 12.22
N ALA A 324 11.90 -8.89 11.08
CA ALA A 324 11.51 -9.53 9.82
C ALA A 324 11.60 -11.06 9.89
N ILE A 325 12.62 -11.60 10.57
CA ILE A 325 12.83 -13.04 10.74
C ILE A 325 11.81 -13.65 11.71
N ILE A 326 11.62 -13.03 12.87
CA ILE A 326 10.72 -13.56 13.90
C ILE A 326 9.27 -13.51 13.43
N THR A 327 8.86 -12.44 12.74
CA THR A 327 7.51 -12.32 12.18
C THR A 327 7.21 -13.45 11.19
N ARG A 328 8.12 -13.72 10.25
CA ARG A 328 7.97 -14.82 9.29
C ARG A 328 8.00 -16.19 9.96
N THR A 329 8.87 -16.38 10.95
CA THR A 329 8.94 -17.62 11.75
C THR A 329 7.62 -17.87 12.48
N ALA A 330 7.02 -16.83 13.06
CA ALA A 330 5.75 -16.91 13.77
C ALA A 330 4.58 -17.29 12.85
N VAL A 331 4.51 -16.68 11.66
CA VAL A 331 3.51 -17.00 10.62
C VAL A 331 3.71 -18.43 10.11
N THR A 332 4.93 -18.81 9.75
CA THR A 332 5.26 -20.15 9.23
C THR A 332 4.90 -21.26 10.20
N LEU A 333 5.12 -21.03 11.50
CA LEU A 333 4.78 -21.98 12.55
C LEU A 333 3.30 -21.87 12.98
N GLY A 334 2.54 -20.88 12.53
CA GLY A 334 1.15 -20.67 12.97
C GLY A 334 1.02 -20.36 14.47
N ILE A 335 2.06 -19.77 15.09
CA ILE A 335 2.08 -19.53 16.55
C ILE A 335 0.93 -18.61 16.96
N ASN A 336 0.68 -17.56 16.19
CA ASN A 336 -0.38 -16.60 16.49
C ASN A 336 -1.77 -17.24 16.39
N ASP A 337 -1.97 -18.18 15.46
CA ASP A 337 -3.23 -18.91 15.30
C ASP A 337 -3.45 -19.92 16.42
N LEU A 338 -2.42 -20.65 16.84
CA LEU A 338 -2.49 -21.53 18.00
C LEU A 338 -2.92 -20.78 19.26
N ILE A 339 -2.31 -19.61 19.52
CA ILE A 339 -2.65 -18.75 20.65
C ILE A 339 -4.09 -18.22 20.52
N ALA A 340 -4.52 -17.84 19.30
CA ALA A 340 -5.90 -17.42 19.06
C ALA A 340 -6.91 -18.56 19.29
N GLY A 341 -6.52 -19.80 19.00
CA GLY A 341 -7.29 -21.02 19.29
C GLY A 341 -7.26 -21.46 20.76
N GLY A 342 -6.61 -20.71 21.66
CA GLY A 342 -6.57 -20.99 23.09
C GLY A 342 -5.34 -21.77 23.57
N VAL A 343 -4.38 -22.07 22.70
CA VAL A 343 -3.12 -22.74 23.05
C VAL A 343 -2.14 -21.69 23.58
N ALA A 344 -2.22 -21.41 24.88
CA ALA A 344 -1.57 -20.23 25.46
C ALA A 344 -0.26 -20.49 26.20
N THR A 345 0.12 -21.73 26.54
CA THR A 345 1.39 -21.98 27.27
C THR A 345 2.51 -22.41 26.33
N ALA A 346 3.77 -22.17 26.70
CA ALA A 346 4.91 -22.59 25.87
C ALA A 346 4.93 -24.11 25.64
N GLU A 347 4.55 -24.89 26.64
CA GLU A 347 4.46 -26.34 26.60
C GLU A 347 3.38 -26.80 25.63
N ALA A 348 2.19 -26.17 25.68
CA ALA A 348 1.09 -26.51 24.80
C ALA A 348 1.39 -26.10 23.35
N ILE A 349 1.94 -24.90 23.13
CA ILE A 349 2.36 -24.43 21.79
C ILE A 349 3.42 -25.39 21.23
N ALA A 350 4.43 -25.74 22.02
CA ALA A 350 5.47 -26.67 21.58
C ALA A 350 4.91 -28.06 21.27
N ALA A 351 3.95 -28.56 22.05
CA ALA A 351 3.28 -29.82 21.81
C ALA A 351 2.50 -29.82 20.48
N GLU A 352 1.72 -28.78 20.20
CA GLU A 352 0.97 -28.64 18.94
C GLU A 352 1.89 -28.52 17.72
N LEU A 353 3.03 -27.84 17.87
CA LEU A 353 4.04 -27.73 16.82
C LEU A 353 4.89 -29.00 16.65
N GLY A 354 4.80 -29.97 17.56
CA GLY A 354 5.69 -31.13 17.60
C GLY A 354 7.16 -30.76 17.86
N LEU A 355 7.41 -29.68 18.62
CA LEU A 355 8.74 -29.14 18.91
C LEU A 355 9.09 -29.27 20.40
N ASP A 356 10.38 -29.14 20.71
CA ASP A 356 10.86 -29.04 22.08
C ASP A 356 10.51 -27.66 22.67
N THR A 357 9.93 -27.64 23.86
CA THR A 357 9.55 -26.41 24.57
C THR A 357 10.74 -25.46 24.74
N ASP A 358 11.94 -25.97 25.02
CA ASP A 358 13.14 -25.14 25.20
C ASP A 358 13.59 -24.46 23.90
N ARG A 359 13.18 -24.99 22.74
CA ARG A 359 13.43 -24.36 21.42
C ARG A 359 12.38 -23.33 21.04
N VAL A 360 11.14 -23.48 21.52
CA VAL A 360 10.03 -22.56 21.24
C VAL A 360 10.09 -21.32 22.12
N ARG A 361 10.51 -21.46 23.40
CA ARG A 361 10.57 -20.34 24.36
C ARG A 361 11.36 -19.12 23.88
N PRO A 362 12.55 -19.24 23.27
CA PRO A 362 13.28 -18.07 22.74
C PRO A 362 12.50 -17.32 21.66
N VAL A 363 11.78 -18.04 20.78
CA VAL A 363 10.94 -17.43 19.73
C VAL A 363 9.79 -16.67 20.36
N LEU A 364 9.05 -17.28 21.30
CA LEU A 364 7.98 -16.61 22.03
C LEU A 364 8.48 -15.38 22.80
N THR A 365 9.69 -15.46 23.37
CA THR A 365 10.32 -14.33 24.06
C THR A 365 10.66 -13.19 23.10
N ALA A 366 11.23 -13.51 21.93
CA ALA A 366 11.50 -12.53 20.89
C ALA A 366 10.20 -11.89 20.38
N MET A 367 9.16 -12.69 20.15
CA MET A 367 7.82 -12.19 19.80
C MET A 367 7.25 -11.27 20.87
N CYS A 368 7.49 -11.53 22.16
CA CYS A 368 7.10 -10.60 23.23
C CYS A 368 7.88 -9.28 23.17
N SER A 369 9.20 -9.35 22.94
CA SER A 369 10.06 -8.16 22.82
C SER A 369 9.70 -7.28 21.62
N LEU A 370 9.25 -7.90 20.52
CA LEU A 370 8.75 -7.20 19.33
C LEU A 370 7.30 -6.71 19.48
N GLY A 371 6.68 -6.94 20.64
CA GLY A 371 5.30 -6.57 20.87
C GLY A 371 4.30 -7.34 20.01
N LEU A 372 4.64 -8.53 19.50
CA LEU A 372 3.74 -9.45 18.81
C LEU A 372 2.93 -10.30 19.81
N LEU A 373 3.54 -10.67 20.93
CA LEU A 373 2.88 -11.36 22.03
C LEU A 373 2.99 -10.57 23.33
N ALA A 374 2.04 -10.79 24.24
CA ALA A 374 2.18 -10.39 25.63
C ALA A 374 2.15 -11.65 26.49
N ARG A 375 2.95 -11.66 27.55
CA ARG A 375 3.03 -12.78 28.49
C ARG A 375 2.43 -12.38 29.83
N GLU A 376 1.51 -13.20 30.34
CA GLU A 376 0.93 -13.11 31.67
C GLU A 376 1.18 -14.43 32.40
N GLU A 377 2.06 -14.39 33.40
CA GLU A 377 2.55 -15.58 34.11
C GLU A 377 3.17 -16.63 33.16
N GLU A 378 2.47 -17.73 32.91
CA GLU A 378 2.87 -18.83 32.02
C GLU A 378 2.17 -18.78 30.66
N ASN A 379 1.17 -17.91 30.50
CA ASN A 379 0.35 -17.80 29.30
C ASN A 379 0.80 -16.66 28.38
N TYR A 380 0.74 -16.92 27.08
CA TYR A 380 0.95 -15.97 26.00
C TYR A 380 -0.40 -15.59 25.40
N ARG A 381 -0.53 -14.32 25.04
CA ARG A 381 -1.65 -13.80 24.26
C ARG A 381 -1.14 -13.00 23.08
N ASN A 382 -1.89 -12.98 22.00
CA ASN A 382 -1.64 -12.08 20.89
C ASN A 382 -1.82 -10.62 21.34
N THR A 383 -0.84 -9.77 21.06
CA THR A 383 -1.05 -8.31 21.12
C THR A 383 -1.89 -7.85 19.93
N PRO A 384 -2.33 -6.58 19.92
CA PRO A 384 -2.69 -5.86 18.70
C PRO A 384 -1.92 -6.16 17.43
N THR A 385 -0.59 -6.25 17.54
CA THR A 385 0.30 -6.34 16.39
C THR A 385 0.43 -7.79 15.95
N GLY A 386 0.64 -8.74 16.88
CA GLY A 386 0.69 -10.16 16.53
C GLY A 386 -0.68 -10.72 16.11
N ALA A 387 -1.76 -10.08 16.52
CA ALA A 387 -3.10 -10.32 16.05
C ALA A 387 -3.29 -10.12 14.54
N VAL A 388 -2.46 -9.32 13.87
CA VAL A 388 -2.48 -9.16 12.41
C VAL A 388 -1.94 -10.42 11.73
N LEU A 389 -1.14 -11.22 12.43
CA LEU A 389 -0.50 -12.44 11.91
C LEU A 389 -1.41 -13.68 11.94
N THR A 390 -2.70 -13.53 12.28
CA THR A 390 -3.65 -14.64 12.39
C THR A 390 -4.52 -14.78 11.15
N GLY A 391 -4.80 -16.00 10.72
CA GLY A 391 -5.68 -16.35 9.60
C GLY A 391 -5.04 -16.24 8.21
N ASP A 392 -5.75 -16.78 7.21
CA ASP A 392 -5.23 -17.05 5.86
C ASP A 392 -4.70 -15.83 5.08
N GLY A 393 -5.07 -14.60 5.47
CA GLY A 393 -4.58 -13.37 4.82
C GLY A 393 -3.24 -12.85 5.34
N ALA A 394 -2.76 -13.36 6.48
CA ALA A 394 -1.48 -12.96 7.06
C ALA A 394 -0.30 -13.82 6.58
N SER A 395 -0.60 -15.03 6.09
CA SER A 395 0.34 -15.93 5.43
C SER A 395 0.81 -15.40 4.07
N ASP A 396 -0.01 -14.58 3.40
CA ASP A 396 0.29 -14.03 2.08
C ASP A 396 1.55 -13.14 2.12
N GLY A 397 2.67 -13.71 1.65
CA GLY A 397 3.96 -13.01 1.58
C GLY A 397 4.89 -13.18 2.78
N LEU A 398 4.48 -13.89 3.84
CA LEU A 398 5.28 -14.10 5.06
C LEU A 398 5.55 -15.56 5.42
N ASP A 399 4.76 -16.50 4.89
CA ASP A 399 4.92 -17.93 5.16
C ASP A 399 6.15 -18.52 4.45
N LEU A 400 7.12 -19.00 5.22
CA LEU A 400 8.35 -19.62 4.72
C LEU A 400 8.16 -21.09 4.32
N SER A 401 6.95 -21.64 4.41
CA SER A 401 6.62 -22.91 3.75
C SER A 401 6.54 -22.76 2.22
N ASP A 402 6.29 -21.53 1.74
CA ASP A 402 6.33 -21.21 0.32
C ASP A 402 7.78 -21.11 -0.16
N ALA A 403 8.17 -22.03 -1.05
CA ALA A 403 9.50 -22.06 -1.65
C ALA A 403 9.87 -20.75 -2.35
N ALA A 404 8.93 -20.03 -2.98
CA ALA A 404 9.23 -18.75 -3.62
C ALA A 404 9.53 -17.63 -2.58
N LEU A 405 8.96 -17.70 -1.38
CA LEU A 405 9.26 -16.75 -0.30
C LEU A 405 10.58 -17.09 0.41
N LEU A 406 10.96 -18.37 0.49
CA LEU A 406 12.27 -18.77 0.97
C LEU A 406 13.42 -18.21 0.11
N ASP A 407 13.20 -18.04 -1.19
CA ASP A 407 14.16 -17.41 -2.11
C ASP A 407 14.44 -15.93 -1.80
N LEU A 408 13.56 -15.24 -1.06
CA LEU A 408 13.83 -13.85 -0.60
C LEU A 408 15.07 -13.79 0.29
N PHE A 409 15.42 -14.90 0.96
CA PHE A 409 16.63 -14.94 1.78
C PHE A 409 17.91 -14.86 0.97
N SER A 410 17.88 -15.02 -0.35
CA SER A 410 19.03 -14.77 -1.22
C SER A 410 19.55 -13.32 -1.13
N LEU A 411 18.77 -12.39 -0.57
CA LEU A 411 19.24 -11.04 -0.24
C LEU A 411 20.50 -11.02 0.65
N VAL A 412 20.69 -12.01 1.53
CA VAL A 412 21.90 -12.10 2.35
C VAL A 412 23.16 -12.39 1.54
N ASP A 413 22.99 -12.94 0.34
CA ASP A 413 24.06 -13.30 -0.58
C ASP A 413 24.32 -12.21 -1.64
N LEU A 414 23.66 -11.05 -1.53
CA LEU A 414 23.76 -9.97 -2.53
C LEU A 414 25.20 -9.55 -2.82
N ILE A 415 26.08 -9.53 -1.80
CA ILE A 415 27.51 -9.22 -1.98
C ILE A 415 28.18 -10.22 -2.94
N ASP A 416 27.86 -11.51 -2.83
CA ASP A 416 28.42 -12.55 -3.68
C ASP A 416 27.80 -12.52 -5.08
N VAL A 417 26.49 -12.24 -5.16
CA VAL A 417 25.78 -12.04 -6.44
C VAL A 417 26.41 -10.89 -7.24
N LEU A 418 26.68 -9.75 -6.59
CA LEU A 418 27.33 -8.59 -7.23
C LEU A 418 28.76 -8.89 -7.71
N ARG A 419 29.46 -9.84 -7.08
CA ARG A 419 30.85 -10.19 -7.42
C ARG A 419 30.97 -11.27 -8.49
N GLY A 420 29.96 -12.13 -8.65
CA GLY A 420 30.10 -13.36 -9.44
C GLY A 420 28.89 -13.78 -10.26
N GLY A 421 27.81 -12.98 -10.32
CA GLY A 421 26.54 -13.38 -10.94
C GLY A 421 25.77 -14.39 -10.08
N PHE A 422 24.82 -15.12 -10.67
CA PHE A 422 24.02 -16.17 -10.00
C PHE A 422 24.93 -17.21 -9.34
N ALA A 423 25.26 -17.01 -8.07
CA ALA A 423 26.01 -17.96 -7.28
C ALA A 423 25.03 -19.08 -6.89
N SER A 424 25.22 -20.27 -7.46
CA SER A 424 24.37 -21.45 -7.20
C SER A 424 24.47 -22.02 -5.76
N ARG A 425 24.63 -21.17 -4.73
CA ARG A 425 24.97 -21.59 -3.38
C ARG A 425 23.85 -21.51 -2.34
N SER A 426 22.71 -20.86 -2.60
CA SER A 426 21.90 -20.45 -1.44
C SER A 426 20.42 -20.15 -1.70
N SER A 427 19.82 -20.60 -2.80
CA SER A 427 18.35 -20.76 -2.76
C SER A 427 18.05 -21.78 -1.66
N ARG A 428 17.60 -21.30 -0.50
CA ARG A 428 17.14 -22.16 0.59
C ARG A 428 15.87 -22.93 0.20
N ALA A 429 15.23 -22.49 -0.87
CA ALA A 429 14.02 -23.06 -1.40
C ALA A 429 14.23 -24.38 -2.14
N SER A 430 15.43 -24.63 -2.68
CA SER A 430 15.73 -25.88 -3.39
C SER A 430 17.08 -26.47 -3.01
N THR A 431 17.07 -27.79 -2.80
CA THR A 431 18.29 -28.58 -2.57
C THR A 431 19.08 -28.86 -3.85
N ILE A 432 18.51 -28.53 -5.02
CA ILE A 432 19.10 -28.81 -6.33
C ILE A 432 20.05 -27.69 -6.72
N GLN A 433 21.31 -28.03 -6.97
CA GLN A 433 22.29 -27.10 -7.53
C GLN A 433 22.18 -27.07 -9.04
N ALA A 434 21.86 -25.90 -9.58
CA ALA A 434 21.76 -25.66 -11.02
C ALA A 434 22.54 -24.39 -11.41
N PRO A 435 23.03 -24.29 -12.66
CA PRO A 435 23.87 -23.17 -13.09
C PRO A 435 23.12 -21.85 -13.27
N THR A 436 21.78 -21.88 -13.35
CA THR A 436 20.91 -20.71 -13.48
C THR A 436 19.62 -20.92 -12.69
N TRP A 437 18.96 -19.83 -12.33
CA TRP A 437 17.66 -19.86 -11.65
C TRP A 437 16.60 -20.66 -12.43
N HIS A 438 16.53 -20.48 -13.76
CA HIS A 438 15.62 -21.27 -14.60
C HIS A 438 15.99 -22.75 -14.65
N ALA A 439 17.28 -23.10 -14.68
CA ALA A 439 17.68 -24.52 -14.64
C ALA A 439 17.35 -25.16 -13.29
N GLN A 440 17.30 -24.37 -12.21
CA GLN A 440 16.85 -24.81 -10.90
C GLN A 440 15.36 -25.06 -10.88
N ARG A 441 14.54 -24.10 -11.34
CA ARG A 441 13.08 -24.25 -11.50
C ARG A 441 12.72 -25.43 -12.41
N ASP A 442 13.43 -25.61 -13.52
CA ASP A 442 13.21 -26.75 -14.43
C ASP A 442 13.48 -28.11 -13.75
N ALA A 443 14.38 -28.15 -12.76
CA ALA A 443 14.76 -29.37 -12.04
C ALA A 443 13.95 -29.59 -10.76
N ASP A 444 13.32 -28.55 -10.22
CA ASP A 444 12.56 -28.55 -8.97
C ASP A 444 11.11 -28.09 -9.20
N SER A 445 10.21 -29.07 -9.34
CA SER A 445 8.80 -28.79 -9.66
C SER A 445 8.04 -28.07 -8.54
N GLU A 446 8.43 -28.24 -7.28
CA GLU A 446 7.78 -27.56 -6.15
C GLU A 446 8.15 -26.08 -6.17
N LEU A 447 9.45 -25.78 -6.37
CA LEU A 447 9.93 -24.41 -6.53
C LEU A 447 9.30 -23.73 -7.76
N ASP A 448 9.22 -24.40 -8.91
CA ASP A 448 8.58 -23.83 -10.10
C ASP A 448 7.11 -23.53 -9.86
N SER A 449 6.38 -24.46 -9.23
CA SER A 449 4.96 -24.28 -8.91
C SER A 449 4.71 -23.13 -7.93
N ALA A 450 5.61 -22.95 -6.96
CA ALA A 450 5.56 -21.84 -6.01
C ALA A 450 5.71 -20.48 -6.71
N HIS A 451 6.71 -20.32 -7.57
CA HIS A 451 6.91 -19.09 -8.34
C HIS A 451 5.74 -18.81 -9.29
N ARG A 452 5.22 -19.83 -9.99
CA ARG A 452 4.05 -19.69 -10.87
C ARG A 452 2.80 -19.23 -10.13
N ARG A 453 2.50 -19.84 -8.97
CA ARG A 453 1.37 -19.45 -8.12
C ARG A 453 1.49 -18.01 -7.64
N ARG A 454 2.68 -17.60 -7.17
CA ARG A 454 2.93 -16.21 -6.78
C ARG A 454 2.75 -15.22 -7.95
N SER A 455 3.17 -15.58 -9.16
CA SER A 455 2.91 -14.77 -10.36
C SER A 455 1.40 -14.67 -10.64
N LEU A 456 0.67 -15.79 -10.54
CA LEU A 456 -0.78 -15.84 -10.73
C LEU A 456 -1.55 -14.98 -9.70
N ASP A 457 -1.16 -15.02 -8.43
CA ASP A 457 -1.80 -14.25 -7.35
C ASP A 457 -1.72 -12.73 -7.61
N HIS A 458 -0.63 -12.25 -8.20
CA HIS A 458 -0.51 -10.84 -8.60
C HIS A 458 -1.27 -10.54 -9.91
N LEU A 459 -1.42 -11.52 -10.78
CA LEU A 459 -2.08 -11.35 -12.08
C LEU A 459 -3.61 -11.51 -12.00
N GLN A 460 -4.16 -12.07 -10.93
CA GLN A 460 -5.60 -12.36 -10.81
C GLN A 460 -6.50 -11.14 -11.09
N TYR A 461 -6.01 -9.91 -10.83
CA TYR A 461 -6.74 -8.67 -11.03
C TYR A 461 -6.55 -8.03 -12.41
N VAL A 462 -5.54 -8.46 -13.16
CA VAL A 462 -5.13 -7.81 -14.43
C VAL A 462 -5.06 -8.77 -15.61
N LEU A 463 -5.14 -10.09 -15.38
CA LEU A 463 -5.02 -11.10 -16.42
C LEU A 463 -6.06 -10.88 -17.52
N ASP A 464 -7.33 -10.65 -17.16
CA ASP A 464 -8.36 -10.41 -18.16
C ASP A 464 -8.06 -9.19 -19.05
N LEU A 465 -7.49 -8.13 -18.47
CA LEU A 465 -7.12 -6.90 -19.18
C LEU A 465 -5.95 -7.13 -20.14
N ILE A 466 -4.97 -7.96 -19.74
CA ILE A 466 -3.88 -8.39 -20.63
C ILE A 466 -4.45 -9.15 -21.83
N LEU A 467 -5.41 -10.03 -21.59
CA LEU A 467 -6.04 -10.84 -22.64
C LEU A 467 -6.94 -10.03 -23.58
N ASP A 468 -7.40 -8.86 -23.16
CA ASP A 468 -8.23 -7.93 -23.96
C ASP A 468 -7.40 -6.93 -24.77
N LEU A 469 -6.07 -6.94 -24.65
CA LEU A 469 -5.19 -6.12 -25.50
C LEU A 469 -5.39 -6.46 -26.98
N GLU A 470 -5.51 -5.42 -27.81
CA GLU A 470 -5.96 -5.53 -29.22
C GLU A 470 -5.19 -6.57 -30.07
N PRO A 471 -3.85 -6.76 -29.94
CA PRO A 471 -3.15 -7.83 -30.67
C PRO A 471 -3.43 -9.24 -30.13
N VAL A 472 -3.76 -9.38 -28.85
CA VAL A 472 -4.05 -10.68 -28.21
C VAL A 472 -5.50 -11.08 -28.49
N ALA A 473 -6.42 -10.12 -28.35
CA ALA A 473 -7.84 -10.34 -28.53
C ALA A 473 -8.19 -10.71 -29.98
N SER A 474 -7.51 -10.09 -30.97
CA SER A 474 -7.80 -10.26 -32.39
C SER A 474 -7.05 -11.41 -33.09
N ALA A 475 -6.01 -11.96 -32.46
CA ALA A 475 -5.16 -12.97 -33.11
C ALA A 475 -5.89 -14.32 -33.37
N GLU A 476 -5.77 -14.83 -34.60
CA GLU A 476 -6.28 -16.14 -35.00
C GLU A 476 -5.35 -17.27 -34.55
N SER A 477 -4.05 -16.99 -34.44
CA SER A 477 -3.03 -17.88 -33.91
C SER A 477 -2.18 -17.17 -32.86
N LEU A 478 -2.03 -17.78 -31.68
CA LEU A 478 -1.24 -17.22 -30.58
C LEU A 478 -0.24 -18.22 -30.02
N ALA A 479 0.91 -17.71 -29.57
CA ALA A 479 1.80 -18.41 -28.65
C ALA A 479 1.74 -17.73 -27.27
N VAL A 480 1.38 -18.46 -26.23
CA VAL A 480 1.34 -17.96 -24.84
C VAL A 480 2.43 -18.63 -24.04
N VAL A 481 3.24 -17.85 -23.33
CA VAL A 481 4.41 -18.35 -22.62
C VAL A 481 4.74 -17.53 -21.37
N GLY A 482 5.35 -18.17 -20.37
CA GLY A 482 5.76 -17.55 -19.11
C GLY A 482 5.19 -18.30 -17.91
N ASP A 483 5.11 -17.65 -16.75
CA ASP A 483 4.72 -18.31 -15.50
C ASP A 483 3.25 -18.76 -15.48
N VAL A 484 2.36 -18.04 -16.17
CA VAL A 484 0.90 -18.27 -16.19
C VAL A 484 0.37 -18.72 -17.56
N ASP A 485 1.21 -19.40 -18.33
CA ASP A 485 0.90 -19.76 -19.72
C ASP A 485 -0.32 -20.67 -19.87
N ALA A 486 -0.46 -21.66 -18.99
CA ALA A 486 -1.60 -22.57 -18.96
C ALA A 486 -2.91 -21.87 -18.58
N GLU A 487 -2.89 -21.00 -17.56
CA GLU A 487 -4.04 -20.25 -17.06
C GLU A 487 -4.51 -19.23 -18.09
N ALA A 488 -3.58 -18.49 -18.70
CA ALA A 488 -3.87 -17.54 -19.76
C ALA A 488 -4.45 -18.24 -21.00
N ALA A 489 -3.89 -19.39 -21.42
CA ALA A 489 -4.44 -20.19 -22.52
C ALA A 489 -5.86 -20.69 -22.22
N ALA A 490 -6.11 -21.16 -20.99
CA ALA A 490 -7.43 -21.61 -20.56
C ALA A 490 -8.44 -20.44 -20.53
N ALA A 491 -8.03 -19.27 -20.04
CA ALA A 491 -8.86 -18.06 -20.02
C ALA A 491 -9.20 -17.56 -21.43
N LEU A 492 -8.23 -17.52 -22.34
CA LEU A 492 -8.46 -17.19 -23.75
C LEU A 492 -9.43 -18.18 -24.43
N THR A 493 -9.28 -19.47 -24.15
CA THR A 493 -10.18 -20.51 -24.67
C THR A 493 -11.62 -20.28 -24.19
N ARG A 494 -11.82 -19.90 -22.92
CA ARG A 494 -13.15 -19.55 -22.37
C ARG A 494 -13.72 -18.27 -22.99
N LYS A 495 -12.91 -17.20 -23.12
CA LYS A 495 -13.34 -15.89 -23.64
C LYS A 495 -13.84 -15.95 -25.09
N ALA A 496 -13.29 -16.83 -25.92
CA ALA A 496 -13.75 -16.99 -27.31
C ALA A 496 -13.81 -18.46 -27.72
N SER A 497 -14.66 -19.22 -27.04
CA SER A 497 -14.84 -20.66 -27.29
C SER A 497 -15.28 -21.02 -28.72
N HIS A 498 -15.73 -20.03 -29.50
CA HIS A 498 -16.21 -20.20 -30.88
C HIS A 498 -15.32 -19.51 -31.93
N SER A 499 -14.17 -18.93 -31.56
CA SER A 499 -13.34 -18.18 -32.53
C SER A 499 -12.56 -19.07 -33.50
N GLY A 500 -12.40 -20.36 -33.19
CA GLY A 500 -11.56 -21.26 -33.98
C GLY A 500 -10.05 -20.96 -33.89
N ARG A 501 -9.65 -20.08 -32.96
CA ARG A 501 -8.25 -19.68 -32.78
C ARG A 501 -7.36 -20.83 -32.34
N THR A 502 -6.11 -20.84 -32.80
CA THR A 502 -5.09 -21.81 -32.38
C THR A 502 -4.22 -21.19 -31.29
N ILE A 503 -4.12 -21.85 -30.13
CA ILE A 503 -3.26 -21.40 -29.02
C ILE A 503 -2.14 -22.43 -28.82
N HIS A 504 -0.91 -21.98 -28.98
CA HIS A 504 0.31 -22.73 -28.71
C HIS A 504 0.82 -22.38 -27.30
N THR A 505 1.19 -23.38 -26.51
CA THR A 505 1.90 -23.21 -25.23
C THR A 505 3.29 -23.84 -25.34
N PRO A 506 4.30 -23.12 -25.87
CA PRO A 506 5.65 -23.67 -26.04
C PRO A 506 6.32 -24.10 -24.72
N GLY A 507 5.84 -23.56 -23.60
CA GLY A 507 6.34 -23.81 -22.25
C GLY A 507 7.81 -23.45 -22.08
N ALA A 508 8.43 -24.02 -21.03
CA ALA A 508 9.85 -23.80 -20.72
C ALA A 508 10.81 -24.22 -21.86
N GLN A 509 10.42 -25.20 -22.68
CA GLN A 509 11.24 -25.64 -23.82
C GLN A 509 11.33 -24.60 -24.95
N GLY A 510 10.28 -23.78 -25.13
CA GLY A 510 10.33 -22.64 -26.04
C GLY A 510 11.27 -21.55 -25.51
N LEU A 511 11.12 -21.16 -24.23
CA LEU A 511 11.94 -20.12 -23.61
C LEU A 511 13.44 -20.47 -23.57
N SER A 512 13.77 -21.74 -23.34
CA SER A 512 15.15 -22.25 -23.39
C SER A 512 15.73 -22.39 -24.80
N GLY A 513 14.94 -22.15 -25.85
CA GLY A 513 15.38 -22.27 -27.25
C GLY A 513 15.59 -23.71 -27.72
N ARG A 514 15.15 -24.71 -26.93
CA ARG A 514 15.28 -26.14 -27.27
C ARG A 514 14.27 -26.62 -28.30
N ARG A 515 13.20 -25.85 -28.52
CA ARG A 515 12.23 -26.04 -29.60
C ARG A 515 12.14 -24.81 -30.50
N PRO A 516 11.89 -24.97 -31.81
CA PRO A 516 11.59 -23.84 -32.68
C PRO A 516 10.32 -23.11 -32.21
N TRP A 517 10.28 -21.80 -32.40
CA TRP A 517 9.11 -20.98 -32.08
C TRP A 517 8.00 -21.23 -33.12
N PRO A 518 6.73 -21.37 -32.71
CA PRO A 518 5.62 -21.53 -33.66
C PRO A 518 5.40 -20.22 -34.45
N ASP A 519 5.00 -20.36 -35.72
CA ASP A 519 4.59 -19.25 -36.59
C ASP A 519 3.16 -18.82 -36.22
N VAL A 520 3.00 -17.62 -35.67
CA VAL A 520 1.75 -17.13 -35.07
C VAL A 520 1.48 -15.65 -35.35
N ASP A 521 0.24 -15.22 -35.22
CA ASP A 521 -0.10 -13.79 -35.33
C ASP A 521 0.44 -13.01 -34.13
N CYS A 522 0.26 -13.54 -32.91
CA CYS A 522 0.67 -12.87 -31.68
C CYS A 522 1.42 -13.82 -30.73
N THR A 523 2.60 -13.42 -30.26
CA THR A 523 3.22 -14.04 -29.07
C THR A 523 2.91 -13.19 -27.83
N LEU A 524 2.31 -13.81 -26.81
CA LEU A 524 2.06 -13.22 -25.49
C LEU A 524 3.03 -13.82 -24.47
N VAL A 525 3.87 -12.98 -23.88
CA VAL A 525 4.82 -13.33 -22.83
C VAL A 525 4.34 -12.72 -21.52
N ILE A 526 4.14 -13.53 -20.47
CA ILE A 526 3.76 -13.05 -19.13
C ILE A 526 4.73 -13.60 -18.09
N ALA A 527 5.58 -12.75 -17.50
CA ALA A 527 6.63 -13.15 -16.56
C ALA A 527 7.57 -14.26 -17.11
N GLY A 528 7.92 -14.18 -18.39
CA GLY A 528 8.74 -15.20 -19.08
C GLY A 528 10.22 -14.81 -19.26
N LEU A 529 10.54 -13.53 -19.10
CA LEU A 529 11.88 -12.96 -19.30
C LEU A 529 12.61 -12.71 -17.98
N THR A 530 11.88 -12.53 -16.88
CA THR A 530 12.43 -12.36 -15.52
C THR A 530 13.49 -13.41 -15.21
N GLY A 531 14.63 -12.97 -14.69
CA GLY A 531 15.76 -13.83 -14.28
C GLY A 531 16.68 -14.30 -15.39
N ARG A 532 16.43 -13.93 -16.65
CA ARG A 532 17.31 -14.22 -17.79
C ARG A 532 18.40 -13.17 -17.95
N SER A 533 19.56 -13.60 -18.42
CA SER A 533 20.62 -12.66 -18.80
C SER A 533 20.21 -11.83 -20.01
N ARG A 534 20.84 -10.65 -20.17
CA ARG A 534 20.48 -9.78 -21.27
C ARG A 534 20.67 -10.40 -22.66
N THR A 535 21.68 -11.24 -22.83
CA THR A 535 21.95 -11.98 -24.06
C THR A 535 20.85 -13.01 -24.36
N GLU A 536 20.36 -13.71 -23.33
CA GLU A 536 19.28 -14.69 -23.47
C GLU A 536 17.97 -14.00 -23.84
N VAL A 537 17.64 -12.87 -23.19
CA VAL A 537 16.45 -12.08 -23.52
C VAL A 537 16.51 -11.63 -24.98
N THR A 538 17.61 -11.00 -25.42
CA THR A 538 17.73 -10.55 -26.82
C THR A 538 17.61 -11.71 -27.81
N SER A 539 18.25 -12.85 -27.53
CA SER A 539 18.17 -14.03 -28.40
C SER A 539 16.77 -14.64 -28.45
N LEU A 540 16.01 -14.54 -27.36
CA LEU A 540 14.64 -15.03 -27.28
C LEU A 540 13.68 -14.09 -28.02
N LEU A 541 13.83 -12.77 -27.83
CA LEU A 541 13.08 -11.76 -28.55
C LEU A 541 13.28 -11.89 -30.06
N ASP A 542 14.52 -12.09 -30.52
CA ASP A 542 14.80 -12.31 -31.95
C ASP A 542 14.02 -13.50 -32.51
N ARG A 543 13.99 -14.63 -31.79
CA ARG A 543 13.20 -15.82 -32.20
C ARG A 543 11.69 -15.57 -32.19
N MET A 544 11.16 -14.95 -31.12
CA MET A 544 9.74 -14.63 -31.00
C MET A 544 9.30 -13.68 -32.11
N PHE A 545 10.09 -12.64 -32.35
CA PHE A 545 9.82 -11.61 -33.35
C PHE A 545 9.98 -12.17 -34.77
N ALA A 546 10.94 -13.06 -35.01
CA ALA A 546 11.08 -13.74 -36.31
C ALA A 546 9.87 -14.59 -36.68
N ALA A 547 9.17 -15.15 -35.68
CA ALA A 547 8.06 -16.09 -35.85
C ALA A 547 6.67 -15.52 -35.48
N SER A 548 6.58 -14.21 -35.17
CA SER A 548 5.30 -13.57 -34.81
C SER A 548 5.12 -12.25 -35.55
N ARG A 549 3.88 -11.89 -35.89
CA ARG A 549 3.57 -10.54 -36.43
C ARG A 549 3.65 -9.48 -35.34
N THR A 550 3.14 -9.82 -34.16
CA THR A 550 3.17 -8.98 -32.96
C THR A 550 3.67 -9.77 -31.77
N VAL A 551 4.40 -9.10 -30.87
CA VAL A 551 4.82 -9.64 -29.58
C VAL A 551 4.31 -8.70 -28.49
N VAL A 552 3.60 -9.26 -27.52
CA VAL A 552 3.09 -8.58 -26.32
C VAL A 552 3.82 -9.15 -25.12
N ILE A 553 4.50 -8.29 -24.37
CA ILE A 553 5.35 -8.68 -23.25
C ILE A 553 4.87 -7.98 -22.00
N VAL A 554 4.53 -8.76 -20.99
CA VAL A 554 4.10 -8.31 -19.67
C VAL A 554 5.08 -8.89 -18.65
N GLU A 555 5.91 -8.03 -18.09
CA GLU A 555 6.89 -8.38 -17.05
C GLU A 555 6.68 -7.48 -15.83
N PRO A 556 7.21 -7.85 -14.66
CA PRO A 556 7.29 -6.94 -13.53
C PRO A 556 8.35 -5.87 -13.76
N PHE A 557 8.06 -4.92 -14.67
CA PHE A 557 8.99 -3.86 -15.02
C PHE A 557 9.26 -2.95 -13.82
N THR A 558 10.53 -2.58 -13.64
CA THR A 558 10.99 -1.75 -12.53
C THR A 558 11.39 -0.35 -13.00
N ASP A 559 10.58 0.29 -13.87
CA ASP A 559 10.96 1.58 -14.48
C ASP A 559 11.09 2.71 -13.45
N ASP A 560 10.36 2.63 -12.32
CA ASP A 560 10.35 3.69 -11.30
C ASP A 560 11.12 3.31 -10.03
N ALA A 561 12.00 2.31 -10.09
CA ALA A 561 12.76 1.83 -8.92
C ALA A 561 13.61 2.91 -8.20
N GLU A 562 13.93 4.03 -8.86
CA GLU A 562 14.61 5.15 -8.21
C GLU A 562 13.70 5.98 -7.29
N THR A 563 12.38 5.86 -7.46
CA THR A 563 11.37 6.71 -6.80
C THR A 563 10.25 5.93 -6.11
N ASP A 564 10.14 4.62 -6.35
CA ASP A 564 9.18 3.70 -5.77
C ASP A 564 9.91 2.59 -4.99
N ASP A 565 9.77 2.61 -3.66
CA ASP A 565 10.45 1.69 -2.75
C ASP A 565 10.05 0.22 -3.01
N HIS A 566 8.83 -0.06 -3.48
CA HIS A 566 8.40 -1.43 -3.79
C HIS A 566 9.06 -1.96 -5.07
N GLN A 567 9.25 -1.11 -6.09
CA GLN A 567 10.00 -1.49 -7.29
C GLN A 567 11.50 -1.58 -7.02
N ALA A 568 12.04 -0.75 -6.12
CA ALA A 568 13.41 -0.89 -5.64
C ALA A 568 13.62 -2.24 -4.93
N GLU A 569 12.68 -2.63 -4.06
CA GLU A 569 12.68 -3.92 -3.38
C GLU A 569 12.58 -5.08 -4.39
N GLU A 570 11.65 -5.01 -5.35
CA GLU A 570 11.50 -6.02 -6.41
C GLU A 570 12.79 -6.15 -7.25
N LEU A 571 13.38 -5.02 -7.68
CA LEU A 571 14.62 -5.00 -8.48
C LEU A 571 15.76 -5.72 -7.76
N ILE A 572 16.00 -5.39 -6.48
CA ILE A 572 17.08 -5.99 -5.70
C ILE A 572 16.77 -7.45 -5.35
N THR A 573 15.51 -7.77 -5.06
CA THR A 573 15.07 -9.14 -4.80
C THR A 573 15.27 -10.03 -6.02
N VAL A 574 14.82 -9.60 -7.20
CA VAL A 574 15.01 -10.36 -8.44
C VAL A 574 16.49 -10.51 -8.77
N LEU A 575 17.30 -9.47 -8.58
CA LEU A 575 18.75 -9.56 -8.75
C LEU A 575 19.36 -10.60 -7.80
N ALA A 576 19.01 -10.56 -6.51
CA ALA A 576 19.54 -11.47 -5.51
C ALA A 576 19.11 -12.92 -5.75
N THR A 577 17.84 -13.15 -6.12
CA THR A 577 17.27 -14.48 -6.35
C THR A 577 17.73 -15.08 -7.68
N THR A 578 17.87 -14.28 -8.74
CA THR A 578 18.09 -14.80 -10.10
C THR A 578 19.49 -14.54 -10.66
N GLY A 579 20.25 -13.65 -10.02
CA GLY A 579 21.54 -13.15 -10.47
C GLY A 579 21.47 -12.19 -11.66
N ASN A 580 20.26 -11.87 -12.14
CA ASN A 580 20.03 -10.90 -13.20
C ASN A 580 19.00 -9.85 -12.73
N PRO A 581 19.20 -8.56 -13.01
CA PRO A 581 18.22 -7.54 -12.62
C PRO A 581 16.92 -7.67 -13.42
N SER A 582 15.83 -7.17 -12.85
CA SER A 582 14.58 -6.95 -13.58
C SER A 582 14.80 -6.01 -14.76
N LEU A 583 13.96 -6.15 -15.79
CA LEU A 583 13.98 -5.28 -16.95
C LEU A 583 13.17 -4.02 -16.68
N THR A 584 13.55 -2.93 -17.34
CA THR A 584 12.65 -1.80 -17.59
C THR A 584 11.96 -1.98 -18.95
N SER A 585 10.76 -1.42 -19.09
CA SER A 585 10.06 -1.31 -20.35
C SER A 585 10.89 -0.52 -21.38
N GLY A 586 11.62 0.52 -20.95
CA GLY A 586 12.49 1.33 -21.81
C GLY A 586 13.66 0.55 -22.42
N GLU A 587 14.31 -0.33 -21.64
CA GLU A 587 15.34 -1.24 -22.15
C GLU A 587 14.77 -2.20 -23.19
N LEU A 588 13.59 -2.76 -22.90
CA LEU A 588 12.93 -3.70 -23.80
C LEU A 588 12.53 -3.03 -25.12
N VAL A 589 12.00 -1.80 -25.07
CA VAL A 589 11.71 -0.97 -26.25
C VAL A 589 12.96 -0.76 -27.10
N THR A 590 14.09 -0.42 -26.46
CA THR A 590 15.37 -0.21 -27.15
C THR A 590 15.84 -1.47 -27.88
N ASP A 591 15.73 -2.64 -27.24
CA ASP A 591 16.11 -3.90 -27.86
C ASP A 591 15.20 -4.30 -29.02
N LEU A 592 13.89 -4.12 -28.87
CA LEU A 592 12.92 -4.42 -29.94
C LEU A 592 13.14 -3.54 -31.17
N HIS A 593 13.46 -2.26 -30.99
CA HIS A 593 13.87 -1.40 -32.11
C HIS A 593 15.17 -1.88 -32.76
N ARG A 594 16.16 -2.33 -31.98
CA ARG A 594 17.41 -2.89 -32.52
C ARG A 594 17.16 -4.16 -33.34
N LEU A 595 16.15 -4.95 -32.97
CA LEU A 595 15.71 -6.15 -33.70
C LEU A 595 14.82 -5.83 -34.90
N GLY A 596 14.59 -4.54 -35.21
CA GLY A 596 13.87 -4.11 -36.40
C GLY A 596 12.36 -3.95 -36.22
N ALA A 597 11.87 -3.80 -34.98
CA ALA A 597 10.47 -3.48 -34.76
C ALA A 597 10.11 -2.10 -35.33
N ALA A 598 9.09 -2.09 -36.20
CA ALA A 598 8.63 -0.89 -36.88
C ALA A 598 7.80 0.00 -35.96
N HIS A 599 7.01 -0.62 -35.08
CA HIS A 599 6.25 0.06 -34.05
C HIS A 599 6.40 -0.67 -32.72
N VAL A 600 6.75 0.08 -31.67
CA VAL A 600 6.78 -0.39 -30.29
C VAL A 600 6.01 0.61 -29.45
N GLN A 601 5.11 0.12 -28.61
CA GLN A 601 4.33 0.93 -27.67
C GLN A 601 4.38 0.28 -26.28
N VAL A 602 4.47 1.11 -25.25
CA VAL A 602 4.26 0.68 -23.86
C VAL A 602 2.84 1.09 -23.48
N ARG A 603 2.07 0.16 -22.93
CA ARG A 603 0.68 0.38 -22.57
C ARG A 603 0.45 -0.06 -21.14
N ASP A 604 -0.11 0.81 -20.32
CA ASP A 604 -0.50 0.46 -18.97
C ASP A 604 -1.60 -0.61 -18.95
N ILE A 605 -1.49 -1.54 -18.02
CA ILE A 605 -2.44 -2.62 -17.77
C ILE A 605 -3.23 -2.25 -16.51
N GLY A 606 -4.56 -2.32 -16.60
CA GLY A 606 -5.43 -1.97 -15.48
C GLY A 606 -5.22 -0.53 -15.04
N TRP A 607 -4.81 -0.36 -13.80
CA TRP A 607 -4.68 0.94 -13.16
C TRP A 607 -3.25 1.50 -13.22
N GLY A 608 -2.32 0.84 -13.93
CA GLY A 608 -0.92 1.26 -14.05
C GLY A 608 -0.13 1.20 -12.72
N PHE A 609 -0.60 0.41 -11.76
CA PHE A 609 0.04 0.16 -10.47
C PHE A 609 0.03 -1.33 -10.14
N GLY A 610 0.96 -1.76 -9.29
CA GLY A 610 1.16 -3.15 -8.92
C GLY A 610 2.24 -3.84 -9.75
N ARG A 611 2.49 -5.11 -9.44
CA ARG A 611 3.64 -5.85 -9.98
C ARG A 611 3.63 -5.95 -11.51
N PHE A 612 2.47 -6.15 -12.14
CA PHE A 612 2.34 -6.24 -13.61
C PHE A 612 1.57 -5.03 -14.18
N ARG A 613 2.25 -3.88 -14.22
CA ARG A 613 1.62 -2.58 -14.50
C ARG A 613 1.51 -2.20 -15.96
N SER A 614 2.36 -2.74 -16.83
CA SER A 614 2.44 -2.34 -18.23
C SER A 614 2.79 -3.50 -19.16
N ALA A 615 2.35 -3.37 -20.41
CA ALA A 615 2.61 -4.27 -21.51
C ALA A 615 3.45 -3.55 -22.57
N VAL A 616 4.53 -4.16 -23.02
CA VAL A 616 5.28 -3.71 -24.20
C VAL A 616 4.77 -4.47 -25.41
N ILE A 617 4.25 -3.75 -26.40
CA ILE A 617 3.65 -4.31 -27.61
C ILE A 617 4.53 -3.88 -28.78
N ALA A 618 5.06 -4.84 -29.53
CA ALA A 618 5.88 -4.59 -30.70
C ALA A 618 5.36 -5.32 -31.93
N ALA A 619 5.30 -4.61 -33.06
CA ALA A 619 4.84 -5.14 -34.34
C ALA A 619 5.92 -5.04 -35.42
N ARG A 620 5.90 -6.02 -36.32
CA ARG A 620 6.67 -6.00 -37.57
C ARG A 620 5.98 -5.13 -38.62
N SER A 621 6.79 -4.53 -39.49
CA SER A 621 6.33 -3.76 -40.66
C SER A 621 5.64 -4.62 -41.71
#